data_AF-A0A0A2A652-F1
#
_entry.id   AF-A0A0A2A652-F1
#
_cell.length_a   1.000
_cell.length_b   1.000
_cell.length_c   1.000
_cell.angle_alpha   90.00
_cell.angle_beta   90.00
_cell.angle_gamma   90.00
#
_symmetry.space_group_name_H-M   'P 1'
#
loop_
_entity.id
_entity.type
_entity.pdbx_description
1 polymer ?
#
loop_
_entity_poly.entity_id
_entity_poly.type
_entity_poly.pdbx_seq_one_letter_code
_entity_poly.pdbx_strand_id
1 'polypeptide(L)' 'MTESCEAKWKPTQNQIVDLILPAYTEMAKKSVEYIAKFQCPPGYVADMLRDIADALESSHPESESDCSCC' A
#
# COMPACT_ATOMS: atom_id res chain seq x y z
N MET A 1 -9.28 -29.38 -11.42
CA MET A 1 -9.04 -28.37 -10.38
C MET A 1 -8.79 -27.08 -11.13
N THR A 2 -9.81 -26.24 -11.30
CA THR A 2 -9.66 -24.96 -12.01
C THR A 2 -9.02 -23.98 -11.05
N GLU A 3 -7.72 -23.76 -11.22
CA GLU A 3 -6.97 -22.71 -10.54
C GLU A 3 -7.71 -21.39 -10.74
N SER A 4 -8.17 -20.81 -9.64
CA SER A 4 -8.75 -19.48 -9.65
C SER A 4 -7.63 -18.53 -10.06
N CYS A 5 -7.67 -18.04 -11.29
CA CYS A 5 -6.88 -16.88 -11.69
C CYS A 5 -7.08 -15.81 -10.62
N GLU A 6 -6.05 -15.56 -9.81
CA GLU A 6 -6.04 -14.46 -8.86
C GLU A 6 -6.45 -13.21 -9.64
N ALA A 7 -7.54 -12.57 -9.22
CA ALA A 7 -8.10 -11.43 -9.93
C ALA A 7 -7.03 -10.32 -9.96
N LYS A 8 -6.39 -10.14 -11.12
CA LYS A 8 -5.37 -9.11 -11.32
C LYS A 8 -5.97 -7.75 -10.95
N TRP A 9 -5.25 -6.99 -10.12
CA TRP A 9 -5.61 -5.63 -9.76
C TRP A 9 -5.75 -4.77 -11.03
N LYS A 10 -6.99 -4.38 -11.34
CA LYS A 10 -7.33 -3.56 -12.52
C LYS A 10 -8.45 -2.54 -12.20
N PRO A 11 -8.27 -1.67 -11.19
CA PRO A 11 -9.25 -0.63 -10.91
C PRO A 11 -9.31 0.37 -12.06
N THR A 12 -10.46 1.01 -12.25
CA THR A 12 -10.55 2.18 -13.12
C THR A 12 -9.89 3.39 -12.47
N GLN A 13 -9.47 4.37 -13.28
CA GLN A 13 -8.88 5.60 -12.76
C GLN A 13 -9.81 6.30 -11.75
N ASN A 14 -11.12 6.30 -12.01
CA ASN A 14 -12.10 6.89 -11.09
C ASN A 14 -12.17 6.12 -9.76
N GLN A 15 -12.07 4.79 -9.78
CA GLN A 15 -12.01 4.03 -8.53
C GLN A 15 -10.74 4.35 -7.74
N ILE A 16 -9.61 4.58 -8.41
CA ILE A 16 -8.37 5.01 -7.75
C ILE A 16 -8.57 6.39 -7.13
N VAL A 17 -9.01 7.37 -7.93
CA VAL A 17 -9.04 8.79 -7.55
C VAL A 17 -10.18 9.12 -6.59
N ASP A 18 -11.37 8.56 -6.81
CA ASP A 18 -12.59 8.96 -6.09
C ASP A 18 -12.87 8.07 -4.87
N LEU A 19 -12.31 6.85 -4.83
CA LEU A 19 -12.57 5.89 -3.75
C LEU A 19 -11.31 5.55 -2.95
N ILE A 20 -10.26 5.10 -3.64
CA ILE A 20 -9.08 4.53 -2.97
C ILE A 20 -8.21 5.63 -2.36
N LEU A 21 -7.81 6.64 -3.13
CA LEU A 21 -6.96 7.74 -2.62
C LEU A 21 -7.59 8.49 -1.44
N PRO A 22 -8.90 8.84 -1.47
CA PRO A 22 -9.55 9.45 -0.32
C PRO A 22 -9.56 8.53 0.90
N ALA A 23 -9.82 7.23 0.74
CA ALA A 23 -9.79 6.28 1.86
C ALA A 23 -8.41 6.17 2.51
N TYR A 24 -7.33 6.11 1.71
CA TYR A 24 -5.96 6.16 2.21
C TYR A 24 -5.66 7.47 2.95
N THR A 25 -6.13 8.59 2.40
CA THR A 25 -5.95 9.92 3.01
C THR A 25 -6.63 10.00 4.38
N GLU A 26 -7.87 9.54 4.50
CA GLU A 26 -8.60 9.52 5.77
C GLU A 26 -7.97 8.58 6.80
N MET A 27 -7.46 7.44 6.35
CA MET A 27 -6.69 6.53 7.21
C MET A 27 -5.41 7.21 7.72
N ALA A 28 -4.66 7.90 6.86
CA ALA A 28 -3.44 8.61 7.24
C ALA A 28 -3.72 9.70 8.30
N LYS A 29 -4.80 10.47 8.14
CA LYS A 29 -5.22 11.46 9.14
C LYS A 29 -5.49 10.82 10.50
N LYS A 30 -6.27 9.73 10.53
CA LYS A 30 -6.56 9.00 11.78
C LYS A 30 -5.29 8.45 12.43
N SER A 31 -4.35 7.93 11.64
CA SER A 31 -3.06 7.46 12.15
C SER A 31 -2.28 8.58 12.85
N VAL A 32 -2.24 9.78 12.25
CA VAL A 32 -1.60 10.96 12.87
C VAL A 32 -2.29 11.35 14.18
N GLU A 33 -3.61 11.31 14.25
CA GLU A 33 -4.36 11.57 15.49
C GLU A 33 -3.99 10.58 16.61
N TYR A 34 -3.87 9.29 16.29
CA TYR A 34 -3.44 8.28 17.26
C TYR A 34 -1.99 8.50 17.69
N ILE A 35 -1.08 8.74 16.75
CA ILE A 35 0.33 9.05 17.01
C ILE A 35 0.46 10.24 17.98
N ALA A 36 -0.31 11.29 17.75
CA ALA A 36 -0.35 12.46 18.62
C ALA A 36 -0.88 12.11 20.01
N LYS A 37 -1.94 11.30 20.10
CA LYS A 37 -2.50 10.81 21.37
C LYS A 37 -1.49 9.98 22.17
N PHE A 38 -0.68 9.16 21.51
CA PHE A 38 0.36 8.35 22.15
C PHE A 38 1.67 9.10 22.37
N GLN A 39 1.74 10.38 21.99
CA GLN A 39 2.94 11.22 22.09
C GLN A 39 4.19 10.60 21.47
N CYS A 40 4.03 9.86 20.36
CA CYS A 40 5.16 9.26 19.69
C CYS A 40 6.09 10.37 19.14
N PRO A 41 7.41 10.28 19.32
CA PRO A 41 8.35 11.25 18.78
C PRO A 41 8.22 11.33 17.24
N PRO A 42 8.15 12.55 16.65
CA PRO A 42 7.98 12.69 15.20
C PRO A 42 9.06 11.97 14.37
N GLY A 43 10.31 11.99 14.82
CA GLY A 43 11.41 11.30 14.15
C GLY A 43 11.23 9.79 14.09
N TYR A 44 10.79 9.18 15.20
CA TYR A 44 10.55 7.74 15.27
C TYR A 44 9.46 7.29 14.29
N VAL A 45 8.37 8.06 14.20
CA VAL A 45 7.28 7.78 13.25
C VAL A 45 7.76 7.91 11.81
N ALA A 46 8.58 8.92 11.51
CA ALA A 46 9.13 9.13 10.18
C ALA A 46 10.06 7.98 9.75
N ASP A 47 10.89 7.48 10.66
CA ASP A 47 11.76 6.32 10.40
C ASP A 47 10.94 5.04 10.19
N MET A 48 9.95 4.78 11.05
CA MET A 48 9.02 3.64 10.88
C MET A 48 8.29 3.67 9.53
N LEU A 49 7.81 4.84 9.07
CA LEU A 49 7.15 4.97 7.78
C LEU A 49 8.11 4.75 6.61
N ARG A 50 9.38 5.16 6.75
CA ARG A 50 10.43 4.89 5.76
C ARG A 50 10.70 3.40 5.66
N ASP A 51 10.86 2.71 6.79
CA ASP A 51 11.11 1.27 6.80
C ASP A 51 9.95 0.48 6.16
N ILE A 52 8.70 0.91 6.37
CA ILE A 52 7.53 0.31 5.71
C ILE A 52 7.57 0.55 4.20
N ALA A 53 7.90 1.77 3.75
CA ALA A 53 8.02 2.08 2.33
C ALA A 53 9.12 1.24 1.67
N ASP A 54 10.30 1.18 2.29
CA ASP A 54 11.43 0.39 1.83
C ASP A 54 11.07 -1.10 1.76
N ALA A 55 10.31 -1.62 2.73
CA ALA A 55 9.83 -3.00 2.72
C ALA A 55 8.83 -3.27 1.57
N LEU A 56 7.93 -2.32 1.27
CA LEU A 56 7.00 -2.44 0.14
C LEU A 56 7.74 -2.42 -1.20
N GLU A 57 8.74 -1.55 -1.36
CA GLU A 57 9.54 -1.45 -2.59
C GLU A 57 10.44 -2.68 -2.78
N SER A 58 11.07 -3.18 -1.71
CA SER A 58 11.97 -4.35 -1.77
C SER A 58 11.24 -5.70 -1.87
N SER A 59 9.98 -5.79 -1.44
CA SER A 59 9.18 -7.01 -1.51
C SER A 59 8.54 -7.27 -2.89
N HIS A 60 8.68 -6.33 -3.82
CA HIS A 60 8.42 -6.54 -5.24
C HIS A 60 9.72 -6.86 -5.98
N PRO A 61 10.13 -8.15 -6.06
CA PRO A 61 11.07 -8.50 -7.12
C PRO A 61 10.40 -8.11 -8.42
N GLU A 62 11.09 -7.35 -9.27
CA GLU A 62 10.64 -7.05 -10.63
C GLU A 62 10.15 -8.36 -11.26
N SER A 63 8.83 -8.53 -11.34
CA SER A 63 8.23 -9.70 -11.94
C SER A 63 8.25 -9.50 -13.45
N GLU A 64 9.45 -9.44 -14.01
CA GLU A 64 9.72 -10.03 -15.32
C GLU A 64 9.67 -11.56 -15.17
N SER A 65 8.52 -12.08 -14.74
CA SER A 65 8.17 -13.47 -14.99
C SER A 65 7.36 -13.44 -16.27
N ASP A 66 8.09 -13.55 -17.36
CA ASP A 66 7.64 -13.94 -18.69
C ASP A 66 6.60 -15.06 -18.55
N CYS A 67 5.32 -14.69 -18.48
CA CYS A 67 4.24 -15.64 -18.34
C CYS A 67 3.92 -16.16 -19.75
N SER A 68 4.86 -16.93 -20.29
CA SER A 68 4.65 -17.84 -21.40
C SER A 68 3.76 -18.99 -20.91
N CYS A 69 2.46 -18.74 -20.80
CA CYS A 69 1.48 -19.80 -20.67
C CYS A 69 0.81 -20.01 -22.03
N CYS A 70 1.13 -21.17 -22.63
CA CYS A 70 0.51 -21.76 -23.81
C CYS A 70 -1.02 -21.87 -23.70
#